data_AF-A0A3M0WWI2-F1
#
_entry.id   AF-A0A3M0WWI2-F1
#
_cell.length_a   1.000
_cell.length_b   1.000
_cell.length_c   1.000
_cell.angle_alpha   90.00
_cell.angle_beta   90.00
_cell.angle_gamma   90.00
#
_symmetry.space_group_name_H-M   'P 1'
#
loop_
_entity.id
_entity.type
_entity.pdbx_description
1 polymer ?
#
loop_
_entity_poly.entity_id
_entity_poly.type
_entity_poly.pdbx_seq_one_letter_code
_entity_poly.pdbx_strand_id
1 'polypeptide(L)' 'MEARQPIEKLAEKINIEYLPDGHLEQALVHRSYLNEHADFHLGHNERLEFLGDAVLELVVTEY' A
#
# COMPACT_ATOMS: atom_id res chain seq x y z
N MET A 1 -21.07 -11.22 -12.27
CA MET A 1 -19.75 -11.13 -11.64
C MET A 1 -19.69 -9.75 -11.01
N GLU A 2 -19.70 -9.66 -9.69
CA GLU A 2 -19.42 -8.40 -9.01
C GLU A 2 -18.02 -7.92 -9.41
N ALA A 3 -17.91 -6.66 -9.81
CA ALA A 3 -16.63 -6.08 -10.15
C ALA A 3 -15.82 -5.92 -8.85
N ARG A 4 -14.91 -6.87 -8.57
CA ARG A 4 -13.91 -6.71 -7.49
C ARG A 4 -13.17 -5.39 -7.67
N GLN A 5 -12.98 -4.66 -6.56
CA GLN A 5 -12.28 -3.38 -6.56
C GLN A 5 -10.85 -3.56 -7.14
N PRO A 6 -10.28 -2.56 -7.81
CA PRO A 6 -8.93 -2.65 -8.39
C PRO A 6 -7.87 -3.12 -7.38
N ILE A 7 -8.03 -2.75 -6.11
CA ILE A 7 -7.11 -3.08 -5.03
C ILE A 7 -7.16 -4.56 -4.61
N GLU A 8 -8.36 -5.15 -4.55
CA GLU A 8 -8.54 -6.58 -4.26
C GLU A 8 -7.88 -7.44 -5.36
N LYS A 9 -8.00 -6.99 -6.62
CA LYS A 9 -7.33 -7.65 -7.75
C LYS A 9 -5.80 -7.51 -7.68
N LEU A 10 -5.29 -6.40 -7.13
CA LEU A 10 -3.86 -6.25 -6.91
C LEU A 10 -3.39 -7.23 -5.83
N ALA A 11 -4.07 -7.28 -4.68
CA ALA A 11 -3.76 -8.21 -3.59
C ALA A 11 -3.70 -9.67 -4.08
N GLU A 12 -4.70 -10.09 -4.87
CA GLU A 12 -4.76 -11.40 -5.50
C GLU A 12 -3.56 -11.65 -6.43
N LYS A 13 -3.15 -10.66 -7.24
CA LYS A 13 -2.02 -10.79 -8.16
C LYS A 13 -0.66 -10.91 -7.47
N ILE A 14 -0.47 -10.25 -6.34
CA ILE A 14 0.78 -10.31 -5.56
C ILE A 14 0.72 -11.37 -4.45
N ASN A 15 -0.34 -12.19 -4.43
CA ASN A 15 -0.53 -13.31 -3.52
C ASN A 15 -0.47 -12.91 -2.02
N ILE A 16 -1.15 -11.80 -1.68
CA ILE A 16 -1.36 -11.38 -0.30
C ILE A 16 -2.85 -11.41 0.05
N GLU A 17 -3.16 -11.62 1.32
CA GLU A 17 -4.53 -11.46 1.83
C GLU A 17 -4.94 -9.99 1.77
N TYR A 18 -6.12 -9.72 1.23
CA TYR A 18 -6.67 -8.36 1.24
C TYR A 18 -7.23 -8.03 2.62
N LEU A 19 -6.74 -6.94 3.22
CA LEU A 19 -7.26 -6.39 4.46
C LEU A 19 -8.00 -5.07 4.15
N PRO A 20 -9.28 -4.91 4.56
CA PRO A 20 -10.07 -3.72 4.29
C PRO A 20 -9.75 -2.60 5.29
N ASP A 21 -8.47 -2.36 5.56
CA ASP A 21 -7.97 -1.39 6.54
C ASP A 21 -7.33 -0.14 5.91
N GLY A 22 -7.22 -0.12 4.58
CA GLY A 22 -6.69 1.01 3.81
C GLY A 22 -5.17 1.00 3.64
N HIS A 23 -4.43 0.05 4.22
CA HIS A 23 -2.96 0.06 4.13
C HIS A 23 -2.47 -0.22 2.71
N LEU A 24 -3.13 -1.13 1.99
CA LEU A 24 -2.74 -1.46 0.62
C LEU A 24 -3.03 -0.29 -0.33
N GLU A 25 -4.15 0.40 -0.11
CA GLU A 25 -4.51 1.62 -0.81
C GLU A 25 -3.50 2.74 -0.50
N GLN A 26 -3.20 2.98 0.78
CA GLN A 26 -2.25 4.00 1.22
C GLN A 26 -0.83 3.74 0.69
N ALA A 27 -0.40 2.47 0.60
CA ALA A 27 0.91 2.12 0.05
C ALA A 27 1.10 2.57 -1.42
N LEU A 28 0.00 2.75 -2.15
CA LEU A 28 -0.01 3.22 -3.55
C LEU A 28 -0.16 4.75 -3.68
N VAL A 29 -0.28 5.48 -2.56
CA VAL A 29 -0.54 6.92 -2.57
C VAL A 29 0.77 7.69 -2.49
N HIS A 30 1.21 8.24 -3.61
CA HIS A 30 2.34 9.16 -3.65
C HIS A 30 1.92 10.57 -3.20
N ARG A 31 2.83 11.32 -2.59
CA ARG A 31 2.60 12.71 -2.15
C ARG A 31 2.08 13.64 -3.25
N SER A 32 2.50 13.44 -4.51
CA SER A 32 2.00 14.26 -5.63
C SER A 32 0.50 14.07 -5.86
N TYR A 33 -0.02 12.88 -5.60
CA TYR A 33 -1.45 12.59 -5.71
C TYR A 33 -2.24 13.41 -4.69
N LEU A 34 -1.77 13.48 -3.44
CA LEU A 34 -2.40 14.28 -2.39
C LEU A 34 -2.34 15.79 -2.66
N ASN A 35 -1.27 16.26 -3.32
CA ASN A 35 -1.17 17.67 -3.72
C ASN A 35 -2.28 18.07 -4.71
N GLU A 36 -2.73 17.13 -5.54
CA GLU A 36 -3.80 17.34 -6.52
C GLU A 36 -5.19 16.98 -5.97
N HIS A 37 -5.26 16.16 -4.91
CA HIS A 37 -6.49 15.61 -4.33
C HIS A 37 -6.49 15.77 -2.81
N ALA A 38 -6.61 17.03 -2.33
CA ALA A 38 -6.52 17.35 -0.90
C ALA A 38 -7.61 16.69 -0.03
N ASP A 39 -8.76 16.33 -0.61
CA ASP A 39 -9.87 15.67 0.09
C ASP A 39 -9.72 14.13 0.17
N PHE A 40 -8.62 13.58 -0.34
CA PHE A 40 -8.37 12.15 -0.24
C PHE A 40 -8.12 11.75 1.22
N HIS A 41 -8.85 10.72 1.68
CA HIS A 41 -8.99 10.41 3.10
C HIS A 41 -7.78 9.67 3.73
N LEU A 42 -6.89 9.09 2.92
CA LEU A 42 -5.68 8.40 3.40
C LEU A 42 -4.45 9.29 3.26
N GLY A 43 -3.41 8.98 4.03
CA GLY A 43 -2.10 9.60 3.91
C GLY A 43 -1.31 9.13 2.69
N HIS A 44 -0.07 9.61 2.56
CA HIS A 44 0.88 9.12 1.56
C HIS A 44 1.70 7.94 2.09
N ASN A 45 2.43 7.28 1.21
CA ASN A 45 3.14 6.03 1.46
C ASN A 45 4.51 6.16 2.16
N GLU A 46 5.13 7.35 2.20
CA GLU A 46 6.52 7.54 2.70
C GLU A 46 6.80 6.88 4.08
N ARG A 47 5.83 6.86 5.00
CA ARG A 47 5.99 6.18 6.31
C ARG A 47 5.98 4.65 6.21
N LEU A 48 5.15 4.11 5.31
CA LEU A 48 5.07 2.67 5.03
C LEU A 48 6.32 2.20 4.27
N GLU A 49 6.81 3.03 3.34
CA GLU A 49 8.07 2.81 2.61
C GLU A 49 9.24 2.71 3.60
N PHE A 50 9.40 3.68 4.48
CA PHE A 50 10.46 3.67 5.51
C PHE A 50 10.41 2.42 6.40
N LEU A 51 9.22 1.99 6.82
CA LEU A 51 9.05 0.76 7.60
C LEU A 51 9.38 -0.49 6.76
N GLY A 52 8.92 -0.53 5.52
CA GLY A 52 9.16 -1.61 4.58
C GLY A 52 10.65 -1.82 4.34
N ASP A 53 11.42 -0.75 4.16
CA ASP A 53 12.87 -0.80 4.00
C ASP A 53 13.56 -1.44 5.21
N ALA A 54 13.20 -1.01 6.44
CA ALA A 54 13.76 -1.58 7.66
C ALA A 54 13.42 -3.08 7.84
N VAL A 55 12.21 -3.48 7.46
CA VAL A 55 11.78 -4.89 7.51
C VAL A 55 12.52 -5.72 6.46
N LEU A 56 12.66 -5.23 5.23
CA LEU A 56 13.42 -5.90 4.18
C LEU A 56 14.90 -6.03 4.55
N GLU A 57 15.49 -4.98 5.11
CA GLU A 57 16.87 -5.00 5.61
C GLU A 57 17.06 -6.09 6.68
N LEU A 58 16.15 -6.19 7.64
CA LEU A 58 16.18 -7.22 8.68
C LEU A 58 16.11 -8.63 8.06
N VAL A 59 15.11 -8.87 7.20
CA VAL A 59 14.87 -10.21 6.60
C VAL A 59 16.05 -10.64 5.73
N VAL A 60 16.64 -9.73 4.96
CA VAL A 60 17.81 -10.04 4.11
C VAL A 60 19.09 -10.21 4.92
N THR A 61 19.21 -9.58 6.09
CA THR A 61 20.41 -9.72 6.94
C THR A 61 20.40 -11.03 7.74
N GLU A 62 19.23 -11.53 8.12
CA GLU A 62 19.10 -12.79 8.89
C GLU A 62 19.18 -14.06 8.03
N TYR A 63 19.16 -13.96 6.70
CA TYR A 63 19.17 -15.09 5.74
C TYR A 63 20.34 -15.03 4.75
#